data_AF-A0A917YT06-F1
#
_entry.id   AF-A0A917YT06-F1
#
_cell.length_a   1.000
_cell.length_b   1.000
_cell.length_c   1.000
_cell.angle_alpha   90.00
_cell.angle_beta   90.00
_cell.angle_gamma   90.00
#
_symmetry.space_group_name_H-M   'P 1'
#
loop_
_entity.id
_entity.type
_entity.pdbx_description
1 polymer ?
#
loop_
_entity_poly.entity_id
_entity_poly.type
_entity_poly.pdbx_seq_one_letter_code
_entity_poly.pdbx_strand_id
1 'polypeptide(L)'
;MNRIFLALIGVCFLSESKVYADDWWNKVHVAANDVLVNGCKNYPDVNDLGQRFVCEDAILRLSNMIYSGWLNSDKESRLEQLNCIWNYKGEGKYYVDIFGIPSVKLVVAALIGQGVKNGLANYELQDMRSYALGFIKSRNGAFIQEAVTALGWVGDESDAGVLFAIIEEEREGLAEKAVLALLNIDSSKFGSELSVISEKVRRASLKDFIEKHINP
;
A
#
# COMPACT_ATOMS: atom_id res chain seq x y z
N MET A 1 24.65 -15.50 -13.07
CA MET A 1 23.48 -15.46 -12.16
C MET A 1 23.99 -15.34 -10.73
N ASN A 2 23.59 -14.27 -10.05
CA ASN A 2 24.23 -13.67 -8.87
C ASN A 2 24.19 -14.53 -7.60
N ARG A 3 25.35 -14.98 -7.12
CA ARG A 3 25.52 -15.61 -5.79
C ARG A 3 25.29 -14.65 -4.62
N ILE A 4 25.34 -13.33 -4.85
CA ILE A 4 25.10 -12.30 -3.83
C ILE A 4 23.60 -12.19 -3.46
N PHE A 5 22.70 -12.56 -4.38
CA PHE A 5 21.25 -12.49 -4.13
C PHE A 5 20.74 -13.61 -3.21
N LEU A 6 21.35 -14.82 -3.29
CA LEU A 6 20.97 -15.96 -2.46
C LEU A 6 21.32 -15.78 -0.97
N ALA A 7 22.28 -14.91 -0.64
CA ALA A 7 22.67 -14.65 0.76
C ALA A 7 21.70 -13.71 1.50
N LEU A 8 20.87 -12.94 0.79
CA LEU A 8 19.87 -12.03 1.37
C LEU A 8 18.57 -12.74 1.81
N ILE A 9 18.44 -14.03 1.48
CA ILE A 9 17.27 -14.87 1.79
C ILE A 9 17.12 -15.09 3.31
N GLY A 10 18.20 -14.98 4.08
CA GLY A 10 18.22 -15.47 5.47
C GLY A 10 17.57 -14.59 6.55
N VAL A 11 17.16 -13.36 6.26
CA VAL A 11 16.82 -12.41 7.36
C VAL A 11 15.30 -12.29 7.61
N CYS A 12 14.45 -12.60 6.63
CA CYS A 12 13.01 -12.78 6.83
C CYS A 12 12.58 -14.25 6.92
N PHE A 13 13.53 -15.18 6.80
CA PHE A 13 13.30 -16.63 6.88
C PHE A 13 14.16 -17.23 8.00
N LEU A 14 13.76 -17.00 9.24
CA LEU A 14 14.22 -17.80 10.40
C LEU A 14 13.03 -18.44 11.13
N SER A 15 12.04 -18.92 10.38
CA SER A 15 11.25 -20.08 10.83
C SER A 15 11.61 -21.24 9.92
N GLU A 16 12.30 -22.22 10.49
CA GLU A 16 12.70 -23.47 9.86
C GLU A 16 11.47 -24.25 9.36
N SER A 17 10.94 -23.93 8.18
CA SER A 17 10.13 -24.88 7.44
C SER A 17 10.22 -24.66 5.93
N LYS A 18 10.85 -25.65 5.29
CA LYS A 18 10.65 -26.15 3.92
C LYS A 18 11.05 -25.21 2.79
N VAL A 19 12.21 -25.51 2.16
CA VAL A 19 12.46 -25.94 0.75
C VAL A 19 11.66 -25.32 -0.42
N TYR A 20 10.63 -24.53 -0.18
CA TYR A 20 9.91 -23.71 -1.14
C TYR A 20 9.86 -22.29 -0.59
N ALA A 21 10.77 -21.44 -1.05
CA ALA A 21 10.37 -20.05 -1.24
C ALA A 21 9.15 -20.11 -2.17
N ASP A 22 7.98 -19.78 -1.62
CA ASP A 22 6.69 -19.85 -2.28
C ASP A 22 6.74 -19.21 -3.68
N ASP A 23 6.01 -19.77 -4.66
CA ASP A 23 5.94 -19.26 -6.04
C ASP A 23 5.64 -17.75 -6.08
N TRP A 24 4.82 -17.26 -5.14
CA TRP A 24 4.59 -15.83 -4.95
C TRP A 24 5.85 -15.05 -4.57
N TRP A 25 6.60 -15.53 -3.57
CA TRP A 25 7.76 -14.80 -3.07
C TRP A 25 8.87 -14.75 -4.12
N ASN A 26 9.02 -15.81 -4.93
CA ASN A 26 9.88 -15.80 -6.10
C ASN A 26 9.46 -14.72 -7.11
N LYS A 27 8.15 -14.56 -7.36
CA LYS A 27 7.64 -13.48 -8.25
C LYS A 27 7.89 -12.09 -7.67
N VAL A 28 7.67 -11.88 -6.38
CA VAL A 28 8.01 -10.63 -5.68
C VAL A 28 9.50 -10.35 -5.82
N HIS A 29 10.36 -11.36 -5.64
CA HIS A 29 11.80 -11.22 -5.81
C HIS A 29 12.22 -10.86 -7.22
N VAL A 30 11.65 -11.50 -8.24
CA VAL A 30 11.92 -11.16 -9.64
C VAL A 30 11.55 -9.70 -9.91
N ALA A 31 10.36 -9.26 -9.49
CA ALA A 31 9.93 -7.88 -9.66
C ALA A 31 10.80 -6.89 -8.85
N ALA A 32 11.22 -7.26 -7.65
CA ALA A 32 12.13 -6.45 -6.84
C ALA A 32 13.52 -6.31 -7.49
N ASN A 33 14.02 -7.39 -8.11
CA ASN A 33 15.27 -7.33 -8.86
C ASN A 33 15.16 -6.40 -10.08
N ASP A 34 14.01 -6.33 -10.74
CA ASP A 34 13.80 -5.36 -11.84
C ASP A 34 13.89 -3.92 -11.33
N VAL A 35 13.29 -3.61 -10.18
CA VAL A 35 13.41 -2.27 -9.54
C VAL A 35 14.88 -1.93 -9.25
N LEU A 36 15.65 -2.91 -8.77
CA LEU A 36 17.07 -2.73 -8.46
C LEU A 36 17.93 -2.53 -9.72
N VAL A 37 17.78 -3.39 -10.72
CA VAL A 37 18.56 -3.34 -11.97
C VAL A 37 18.31 -2.03 -12.71
N ASN A 38 17.08 -1.50 -12.64
CA ASN A 38 16.72 -0.21 -13.20
C ASN A 38 17.12 0.98 -12.30
N GLY A 39 17.77 0.77 -11.16
CA GLY A 39 18.30 1.87 -10.33
C GLY A 39 17.23 2.76 -9.69
N CYS A 40 16.04 2.23 -9.39
CA CYS A 40 14.87 3.01 -9.01
C CYS A 40 14.82 3.47 -7.55
N LYS A 41 15.93 3.31 -6.80
CA LYS A 41 16.02 3.68 -5.37
C LYS A 41 15.70 5.15 -5.06
N ASN A 42 15.92 6.04 -6.03
CA ASN A 42 15.69 7.47 -5.88
C ASN A 42 14.30 7.90 -6.40
N TYR A 43 13.43 6.98 -6.81
CA TYR A 43 12.09 7.33 -7.29
C TYR A 43 11.29 8.04 -6.18
N PRO A 44 10.62 9.18 -6.46
CA PRO A 44 10.31 9.73 -7.79
C PRO A 44 11.31 10.79 -8.29
N ASP A 45 12.39 11.06 -7.55
CA ASP A 45 13.41 12.06 -7.83
C ASP A 45 14.42 11.58 -8.89
N VAL A 46 13.88 11.15 -10.04
CA VAL A 46 14.63 10.74 -11.22
C VAL A 46 14.52 11.85 -12.27
N ASN A 47 15.65 12.47 -12.62
CA ASN A 47 15.69 13.61 -13.54
C ASN A 47 15.41 13.24 -15.00
N ASP A 48 15.74 12.00 -15.39
CA ASP A 48 15.49 11.52 -16.75
C ASP A 48 14.06 10.97 -16.87
N LEU A 49 13.28 11.51 -17.81
CA LEU A 49 11.87 11.14 -17.99
C LEU A 49 11.72 9.68 -18.45
N GLY A 50 12.62 9.18 -19.31
CA GLY A 50 12.61 7.79 -19.75
C GLY A 50 12.84 6.82 -18.59
N GLN A 51 13.87 7.10 -17.79
CA GLN A 51 14.20 6.35 -16.59
C GLN A 51 13.07 6.40 -15.56
N ARG A 52 12.39 7.54 -15.44
CA ARG A 52 11.22 7.66 -14.57
C ARG A 52 10.10 6.69 -14.99
N PHE A 53 9.76 6.61 -16.28
CA PHE A 53 8.76 5.66 -16.76
C PHE A 53 9.17 4.20 -16.54
N VAL A 54 10.44 3.86 -16.78
CA VAL A 54 10.98 2.53 -16.49
C VAL A 54 10.82 2.18 -15.00
N CYS A 55 11.08 3.14 -14.12
CA CYS A 55 10.90 2.95 -12.69
C CYS A 55 9.44 2.83 -12.27
N GLU A 56 8.55 3.68 -12.80
CA GLU A 56 7.10 3.59 -12.54
C GLU A 56 6.55 2.21 -12.90
N ASP A 57 6.93 1.69 -14.07
CA ASP A 57 6.54 0.37 -14.55
C ASP A 57 7.12 -0.78 -13.69
N ALA A 58 8.40 -0.72 -13.32
CA ALA A 58 9.02 -1.72 -12.44
C ALA A 58 8.40 -1.72 -11.02
N ILE A 59 8.15 -0.54 -10.45
CA ILE A 59 7.52 -0.38 -9.13
C ILE A 59 6.08 -0.88 -9.16
N LEU A 60 5.31 -0.54 -10.21
CA LEU A 60 3.94 -1.03 -10.37
C LEU A 60 3.90 -2.55 -10.47
N ARG A 61 4.82 -3.17 -11.24
CA ARG A 61 4.94 -4.64 -11.28
C ARG A 61 5.20 -5.22 -9.89
N LEU A 62 6.14 -4.66 -9.13
CA LEU A 62 6.43 -5.11 -7.77
C LEU A 62 5.19 -5.01 -6.86
N SER A 63 4.53 -3.85 -6.83
CA SER A 63 3.30 -3.65 -6.06
C SER A 63 2.20 -4.65 -6.45
N ASN A 64 2.01 -4.89 -7.75
CA ASN A 64 1.05 -5.88 -8.23
C ASN A 64 1.43 -7.31 -7.83
N MET A 65 2.71 -7.68 -7.86
CA MET A 65 3.15 -9.01 -7.39
C MET A 65 2.86 -9.18 -5.90
N ILE A 66 3.18 -8.18 -5.07
CA ILE A 66 2.87 -8.17 -3.64
C ILE A 66 1.36 -8.37 -3.44
N TYR A 67 0.53 -7.59 -4.12
CA TYR A 67 -0.93 -7.68 -4.02
C TYR A 67 -1.50 -9.02 -4.53
N SER A 68 -0.93 -9.59 -5.60
CA SER A 68 -1.41 -10.85 -6.17
C SER A 68 -1.29 -12.03 -5.21
N GLY A 69 -0.27 -12.04 -4.34
CA GLY A 69 -0.13 -13.05 -3.29
C GLY A 69 -1.21 -12.92 -2.24
N TRP A 70 -1.55 -11.69 -1.85
CA TRP A 70 -2.62 -11.45 -0.90
C TRP A 70 -3.98 -12.01 -1.36
N LEU A 71 -4.26 -11.95 -2.67
CA LEU A 71 -5.52 -12.45 -3.23
C LEU A 71 -5.57 -13.98 -3.38
N ASN A 72 -4.44 -14.62 -3.71
CA ASN A 72 -4.44 -15.98 -4.25
C ASN A 72 -3.72 -17.00 -3.36
N SER A 73 -3.39 -16.66 -2.11
CA SER A 73 -2.64 -17.56 -1.22
C SER A 73 -3.04 -17.41 0.25
N ASP A 74 -2.39 -18.22 1.10
CA ASP A 74 -2.59 -18.20 2.54
C ASP A 74 -2.21 -16.84 3.14
N LYS A 75 -3.22 -16.08 3.59
CA LYS A 75 -3.06 -14.71 4.06
C LYS A 75 -2.26 -14.64 5.37
N GLU A 76 -2.31 -15.65 6.23
CA GLU A 76 -1.57 -15.65 7.51
C GLU A 76 -0.06 -15.71 7.24
N SER A 77 0.37 -16.70 6.44
CA SER A 77 1.77 -16.81 6.00
C SER A 77 2.28 -15.54 5.29
N ARG A 78 1.44 -14.91 4.46
CA ARG A 78 1.79 -13.65 3.78
C ARG A 78 1.92 -12.48 4.72
N LEU A 79 1.10 -12.43 5.76
CA LEU A 79 1.09 -11.34 6.72
C LEU A 79 2.39 -11.29 7.53
N GLU A 80 2.96 -12.45 7.87
CA GLU A 80 4.31 -12.55 8.47
C GLU A 80 5.39 -12.01 7.52
N GLN A 81 5.35 -12.42 6.25
CA GLN A 81 6.30 -11.98 5.24
C GLN A 81 6.22 -10.46 5.03
N LEU A 82 5.02 -9.92 4.86
CA LEU A 82 4.74 -8.47 4.76
C LEU A 82 5.22 -7.70 5.98
N ASN A 83 4.96 -8.21 7.18
CA ASN A 83 5.41 -7.59 8.42
C ASN A 83 6.95 -7.60 8.54
N CYS A 84 7.60 -8.64 8.01
CA CYS A 84 9.05 -8.61 7.88
C CYS A 84 9.52 -7.53 6.89
N ILE A 85 8.85 -7.38 5.74
CA ILE A 85 9.15 -6.27 4.79
C ILE A 85 9.07 -4.92 5.49
N TRP A 86 7.99 -4.70 6.24
CA TRP A 86 7.74 -3.45 6.95
C TRP A 86 8.83 -3.13 7.97
N ASN A 87 9.20 -4.12 8.79
CA ASN A 87 10.11 -3.96 9.92
C ASN A 87 11.59 -4.17 9.56
N TYR A 88 11.91 -4.48 8.31
CA TYR A 88 13.28 -4.76 7.91
C TYR A 88 14.16 -3.52 8.10
N LYS A 89 15.06 -3.60 9.08
CA LYS A 89 16.09 -2.59 9.39
C LYS A 89 17.52 -3.12 9.15
N GLY A 90 17.65 -4.29 8.51
CA GLY A 90 18.93 -4.99 8.36
C GLY A 90 19.93 -4.30 7.42
N GLU A 91 21.20 -4.73 7.48
CA GLU A 91 22.35 -4.16 6.75
C GLU A 91 22.31 -4.38 5.22
N GLY A 92 21.26 -5.00 4.69
CA GLY A 92 21.04 -5.15 3.24
C GLY A 92 20.56 -3.85 2.60
N LYS A 93 21.49 -3.00 2.15
CA LYS A 93 21.18 -1.72 1.44
C LYS A 93 20.11 -1.88 0.35
N TYR A 94 20.13 -2.99 -0.37
CA TYR A 94 19.21 -3.29 -1.46
C TYR A 94 17.74 -3.44 -1.03
N TYR A 95 17.49 -4.00 0.16
CA TYR A 95 16.12 -4.22 0.62
C TYR A 95 15.44 -2.91 0.98
N VAL A 96 16.17 -2.03 1.67
CA VAL A 96 15.74 -0.67 2.00
C VAL A 96 15.56 0.15 0.72
N ASP A 97 16.46 0.00 -0.25
CA ASP A 97 16.39 0.72 -1.54
C ASP A 97 15.17 0.33 -2.41
N ILE A 98 14.62 -0.89 -2.25
CA ILE A 98 13.46 -1.38 -3.02
C ILE A 98 12.16 -1.21 -2.23
N PHE A 99 12.08 -1.78 -1.04
CA PHE A 99 10.86 -1.80 -0.23
C PHE A 99 10.69 -0.52 0.59
N GLY A 100 11.70 0.34 0.65
CA GLY A 100 11.59 1.71 1.16
C GLY A 100 10.99 2.69 0.17
N ILE A 101 10.81 2.32 -1.11
CA ILE A 101 10.13 3.17 -2.09
C ILE A 101 8.70 3.42 -1.60
N PRO A 102 8.24 4.70 -1.53
CA PRO A 102 6.97 5.03 -0.90
C PRO A 102 5.78 4.23 -1.39
N SER A 103 5.64 4.07 -2.71
CA SER A 103 4.56 3.27 -3.30
C SER A 103 4.51 1.83 -2.80
N VAL A 104 5.66 1.17 -2.81
CA VAL A 104 5.77 -0.22 -2.35
C VAL A 104 5.44 -0.31 -0.87
N LYS A 105 5.99 0.62 -0.07
CA LYS A 105 5.82 0.63 1.39
C LYS A 105 4.36 0.91 1.80
N LEU A 106 3.66 1.79 1.08
CA LEU A 106 2.24 2.08 1.30
C LEU A 106 1.35 0.88 0.96
N VAL A 107 1.67 0.14 -0.11
CA VAL A 107 0.97 -1.13 -0.43
C VAL A 107 1.16 -2.16 0.69
N VAL A 108 2.39 -2.31 1.19
CA VAL A 108 2.68 -3.23 2.32
C VAL A 108 1.89 -2.82 3.56
N ALA A 109 1.86 -1.53 3.91
CA ALA A 109 1.06 -1.01 5.02
C ALA A 109 -0.43 -1.34 4.86
N ALA A 110 -1.00 -1.09 3.67
CA ALA A 110 -2.40 -1.37 3.39
C ALA A 110 -2.76 -2.84 3.61
N LEU A 111 -1.93 -3.77 3.10
CA LEU A 111 -2.16 -5.21 3.24
C LEU A 111 -2.01 -5.70 4.68
N ILE A 112 -1.04 -5.17 5.42
CA ILE A 112 -0.90 -5.49 6.84
C ILE A 112 -2.11 -4.99 7.62
N GLY A 113 -2.54 -3.74 7.41
CA GLY A 113 -3.73 -3.17 8.03
C GLY A 113 -4.99 -3.99 7.72
N GLN A 114 -5.13 -4.45 6.47
CA GLN A 114 -6.22 -5.35 6.09
C GLN A 114 -6.15 -6.68 6.84
N GLY A 115 -4.97 -7.26 7.03
CA GLY A 115 -4.79 -8.47 7.83
C GLY A 115 -5.21 -8.28 9.29
N VAL A 116 -4.76 -7.20 9.92
CA VAL A 116 -5.11 -6.87 11.31
C VAL A 116 -6.62 -6.63 11.47
N LYS A 117 -7.24 -5.85 10.58
CA LYS A 117 -8.70 -5.60 10.63
C LYS A 117 -9.55 -6.86 10.42
N ASN A 118 -9.02 -7.85 9.71
CA ASN A 118 -9.67 -9.15 9.53
C ASN A 118 -9.33 -10.16 10.64
N GLY A 119 -8.62 -9.75 11.69
CA GLY A 119 -8.28 -10.61 12.82
C GLY A 119 -7.18 -11.64 12.54
N LEU A 120 -6.39 -11.47 11.48
CA LEU A 120 -5.32 -12.40 11.11
C LEU A 120 -4.03 -12.17 11.91
N ALA A 121 -3.85 -10.98 12.49
CA ALA A 121 -2.74 -10.67 13.38
C ALA A 121 -3.08 -9.48 14.28
N ASN A 122 -2.29 -9.28 15.33
CA ASN A 122 -2.39 -8.16 16.27
C ASN A 122 -1.12 -7.30 16.17
N TYR A 123 -0.87 -6.68 15.01
CA TYR A 123 0.25 -5.75 14.85
C TYR A 123 -0.17 -4.32 15.18
N GLU A 124 0.75 -3.57 15.78
CA GLU A 124 0.61 -2.12 16.01
C GLU A 124 0.65 -1.37 14.67
N LEU A 125 -0.42 -0.65 14.34
CA LEU A 125 -0.57 0.04 13.05
C LEU A 125 -0.11 1.50 13.09
N GLN A 126 0.25 2.04 14.26
CA GLN A 126 0.51 3.47 14.44
C GLN A 126 1.66 4.00 13.57
N ASP A 127 2.73 3.22 13.39
CA ASP A 127 3.85 3.59 12.53
C ASP A 127 3.44 3.60 11.04
N MET A 128 2.62 2.62 10.63
CA MET A 128 2.10 2.53 9.25
C MET A 128 1.15 3.68 8.94
N ARG A 129 0.28 4.01 9.91
CA ARG A 129 -0.62 5.15 9.84
C ARG A 129 0.14 6.46 9.73
N SER A 130 1.13 6.67 10.60
CA SER A 130 1.97 7.88 10.59
C SER A 130 2.71 8.02 9.27
N TYR A 131 3.21 6.91 8.71
CA TYR A 131 3.83 6.88 7.40
C TYR A 131 2.85 7.27 6.29
N ALA A 132 1.64 6.70 6.26
CA ALA A 132 0.61 7.04 5.27
C ALA A 132 0.21 8.53 5.34
N LEU A 133 -0.04 9.06 6.54
CA LEU A 133 -0.35 10.48 6.74
C LEU A 133 0.75 11.41 6.20
N GLY A 134 2.03 11.01 6.29
CA GLY A 134 3.16 11.74 5.74
C GLY A 134 3.08 11.94 4.21
N PHE A 135 2.37 11.08 3.48
CA PHE A 135 2.25 11.13 2.01
C PHE A 135 0.93 11.71 1.49
N ILE A 136 -0.05 11.97 2.36
CA ILE A 136 -1.35 12.55 1.95
C ILE A 136 -1.21 13.92 1.27
N LYS A 137 -0.17 14.69 1.62
CA LYS A 137 0.13 16.01 1.01
C LYS A 137 1.28 15.96 0.01
N SER A 138 1.62 14.78 -0.49
CA SER A 138 2.68 14.61 -1.49
C SER A 138 2.36 15.39 -2.76
N ARG A 139 3.39 15.87 -3.47
CA ARG A 139 3.23 16.42 -4.83
C ARG A 139 3.07 15.31 -5.88
N ASN A 140 3.45 14.08 -5.55
CA ASN A 140 3.27 12.93 -6.41
C ASN A 140 1.86 12.34 -6.21
N GLY A 141 1.00 12.47 -7.21
CA GLY A 141 -0.38 12.01 -7.15
C GLY A 141 -0.53 10.50 -6.91
N ALA A 142 0.41 9.67 -7.37
CA ALA A 142 0.39 8.23 -7.09
C ALA A 142 0.59 7.95 -5.59
N PHE A 143 1.52 8.66 -4.96
CA PHE A 143 1.77 8.52 -3.51
C PHE A 143 0.55 8.95 -2.69
N ILE A 144 -0.16 10.01 -3.08
CA ILE A 144 -1.40 10.41 -2.39
C ILE A 144 -2.45 9.29 -2.50
N GLN A 145 -2.65 8.72 -3.69
CA GLN A 145 -3.65 7.66 -3.90
C GLN A 145 -3.34 6.41 -3.07
N GLU A 146 -2.08 5.99 -3.03
CA GLU A 146 -1.62 4.85 -2.23
C GLU A 146 -1.70 5.17 -0.73
N ALA A 147 -1.40 6.41 -0.32
CA ALA A 147 -1.51 6.85 1.05
C ALA A 147 -2.94 6.83 1.55
N VAL A 148 -3.90 7.34 0.76
CA VAL A 148 -5.33 7.26 1.08
C VAL A 148 -5.78 5.80 1.18
N THR A 149 -5.33 4.96 0.27
CA THR A 149 -5.67 3.53 0.30
C THR A 149 -5.13 2.86 1.55
N ALA A 150 -3.87 3.11 1.91
CA ALA A 150 -3.25 2.58 3.12
C ALA A 150 -3.99 3.09 4.36
N LEU A 151 -4.27 4.40 4.44
CA LEU A 151 -4.96 5.03 5.57
C LEU A 151 -6.35 4.42 5.81
N GLY A 152 -7.06 3.97 4.78
CA GLY A 152 -8.31 3.22 4.97
C GLY A 152 -8.16 1.93 5.77
N TRP A 153 -6.99 1.29 5.70
CA TRP A 153 -6.71 0.02 6.38
C TRP A 153 -5.95 0.18 7.70
N VAL A 154 -5.04 1.15 7.79
CA VAL A 154 -4.20 1.37 8.98
C VAL A 154 -4.65 2.55 9.85
N GLY A 155 -5.48 3.42 9.30
CA GLY A 155 -6.02 4.58 9.98
C GLY A 155 -7.18 4.25 10.92
N ASP A 156 -7.52 5.24 11.73
CA ASP A 156 -8.63 5.21 12.67
C ASP A 156 -9.59 6.39 12.45
N GLU A 157 -10.63 6.47 13.28
CA GLU A 157 -11.67 7.49 13.14
C GLU A 157 -11.14 8.92 13.19
N SER A 158 -10.01 9.18 13.85
CA SER A 158 -9.44 10.52 13.93
C SER A 158 -8.83 11.00 12.61
N ASP A 159 -8.63 10.10 11.64
CA ASP A 159 -8.20 10.44 10.28
C ASP A 159 -9.34 10.91 9.37
N ALA A 160 -10.60 10.79 9.81
CA ALA A 160 -11.76 11.06 8.98
C ALA A 160 -11.79 12.47 8.41
N GLY A 161 -11.40 13.48 9.21
CA GLY A 161 -11.37 14.87 8.76
C GLY A 161 -10.41 15.09 7.57
N VAL A 162 -9.30 14.36 7.52
CA VAL A 162 -8.37 14.40 6.38
C VAL A 162 -9.00 13.78 5.15
N LEU A 163 -9.69 12.65 5.30
CA LEU A 163 -10.34 11.95 4.19
C LEU A 163 -11.54 12.73 3.63
N PHE A 164 -12.35 13.35 4.49
CA PHE A 164 -13.43 14.22 4.03
C PHE A 164 -12.95 15.41 3.22
N ALA A 165 -11.86 16.07 3.65
CA ALA A 165 -11.27 17.15 2.88
C ALA A 165 -10.86 16.70 1.46
N ILE A 166 -10.33 15.47 1.33
CA ILE A 166 -9.98 14.90 0.02
C ILE A 166 -11.22 14.62 -0.84
N ILE A 167 -12.32 14.20 -0.23
CA ILE A 167 -13.60 13.98 -0.95
C ILE A 167 -14.14 15.32 -1.47
N GLU A 168 -14.07 16.38 -0.66
CA GLU A 168 -14.54 17.72 -1.01
C GLU A 168 -13.70 18.41 -2.10
N GLU A 169 -12.45 17.99 -2.31
CA GLU A 169 -11.65 18.39 -3.48
C GLU A 169 -12.22 17.80 -4.79
N GLU A 170 -13.04 16.76 -4.70
CA GLU A 170 -13.71 16.08 -5.81
C GLU A 170 -12.79 15.60 -6.94
N ARG A 171 -11.51 15.39 -6.65
CA ARG A 171 -10.52 14.92 -7.64
C ARG A 171 -10.83 13.49 -8.07
N GLU A 172 -11.02 13.29 -9.37
CA GLU A 172 -11.37 11.98 -9.95
C GLU A 172 -10.38 10.87 -9.56
N GLY A 173 -10.93 9.74 -9.11
CA GLY A 173 -10.20 8.58 -8.63
C GLY A 173 -9.70 8.72 -7.19
N LEU A 174 -9.28 9.92 -6.78
CA LEU A 174 -8.78 10.18 -5.43
C LEU A 174 -9.92 10.32 -4.40
N ALA A 175 -10.98 11.06 -4.75
CA ALA A 175 -12.14 11.22 -3.88
C ALA A 175 -12.84 9.88 -3.62
N GLU A 176 -13.00 9.05 -4.65
CA GLU A 176 -13.57 7.70 -4.54
C GLU A 176 -12.72 6.80 -3.62
N LYS A 177 -11.38 6.89 -3.71
CA LYS A 177 -10.49 6.19 -2.78
C LYS A 177 -10.68 6.67 -1.34
N ALA A 178 -10.89 7.97 -1.13
CA ALA A 178 -11.12 8.52 0.22
C ALA A 178 -12.47 8.07 0.80
N VAL A 179 -13.52 7.96 -0.02
CA VAL A 179 -14.81 7.35 0.37
C VAL A 179 -14.60 5.91 0.83
N LEU A 180 -13.92 5.09 0.02
CA LEU A 180 -13.62 3.70 0.39
C LEU A 180 -12.75 3.62 1.65
N ALA A 181 -11.80 4.54 1.82
CA ALA A 181 -10.96 4.58 3.00
C ALA A 181 -11.77 4.83 4.28
N LEU A 182 -12.71 5.78 4.27
CA LEU A 182 -13.62 6.00 5.40
C LEU A 182 -14.46 4.76 5.71
N LEU A 183 -15.04 4.12 4.69
CA LEU A 183 -15.83 2.91 4.87
C LEU A 183 -15.02 1.74 5.42
N ASN A 184 -13.74 1.64 5.06
CA ASN A 184 -12.82 0.65 5.62
C ASN A 184 -12.41 0.98 7.06
N ILE A 185 -12.43 2.24 7.47
CA ILE A 185 -12.20 2.64 8.88
C ILE A 185 -13.40 2.26 9.73
N ASP A 186 -14.58 2.76 9.39
CA ASP A 186 -15.84 2.39 10.03
C ASP A 186 -17.01 2.71 9.09
N SER A 187 -17.52 1.69 8.41
CA SER A 187 -18.64 1.82 7.49
C SER A 187 -19.94 2.24 8.19
N SER A 188 -20.14 1.82 9.44
CA SER A 188 -21.36 2.10 10.19
C SER A 188 -21.43 3.58 10.58
N LYS A 189 -20.31 4.13 11.04
CA LYS A 189 -20.20 5.53 11.43
C LYS A 189 -20.21 6.44 10.21
N PHE A 190 -19.29 6.21 9.27
CA PHE A 190 -19.08 7.14 8.17
C PHE A 190 -20.10 7.00 7.04
N GLY A 191 -20.88 5.92 6.97
CA GLY A 191 -21.97 5.81 5.99
C GLY A 191 -22.99 6.95 6.12
N SER A 192 -23.36 7.32 7.35
CA SER A 192 -24.28 8.43 7.60
C SER A 192 -23.69 9.80 7.22
N GLU A 193 -22.43 10.05 7.55
CA GLU A 193 -21.72 11.28 7.22
C GLU A 193 -21.51 11.42 5.70
N LEU A 194 -21.19 10.31 5.02
CA LEU A 194 -21.08 10.24 3.56
C LEU A 194 -22.41 10.51 2.87
N SER A 195 -23.55 10.10 3.45
CA SER A 195 -24.88 10.47 2.92
C SER A 195 -25.12 11.98 2.95
N VAL A 196 -24.60 12.70 3.95
CA VAL A 196 -24.71 14.16 4.00
C VAL A 196 -23.78 14.82 2.99
N ILE A 197 -22.61 14.24 2.74
CA ILE A 197 -21.64 14.74 1.77
C ILE A 197 -22.12 14.51 0.34
N SER A 198 -22.79 13.39 0.04
CA SER A 198 -23.32 13.10 -1.30
C SER A 198 -24.32 14.16 -1.79
N GLU A 199 -25.02 14.83 -0.86
CA GLU A 199 -25.91 15.96 -1.17
C GLU A 199 -25.16 17.25 -1.53
N LYS A 200 -23.89 17.36 -1.13
CA LYS A 200 -23.06 18.58 -1.26
C LYS A 200 -22.05 18.51 -2.40
N VAL A 201 -21.63 17.31 -2.80
CA VAL A 201 -20.68 17.13 -3.92
C VAL A 201 -21.31 17.57 -5.25
N ARG A 202 -20.52 18.23 -6.09
CA ARG A 202 -20.97 18.76 -7.38
C ARG A 202 -20.82 17.74 -8.51
N ARG A 203 -19.82 16.87 -8.44
CA ARG A 203 -19.52 15.84 -9.43
C ARG A 203 -20.51 14.67 -9.31
N ALA A 204 -21.41 14.57 -10.29
CA ALA A 204 -22.43 13.52 -10.34
C ALA A 204 -21.85 12.10 -10.20
N SER A 205 -20.72 11.80 -10.86
CA SER A 205 -20.11 10.47 -10.75
C SER A 205 -19.61 10.14 -9.34
N LEU A 206 -19.15 11.13 -8.57
CA LEU A 206 -18.77 10.93 -7.17
C LEU A 206 -20.00 10.76 -6.28
N LYS A 207 -21.07 11.52 -6.53
CA LYS A 207 -22.37 11.34 -5.85
C LYS A 207 -22.88 9.92 -6.02
N ASP A 208 -22.99 9.46 -7.27
CA ASP A 208 -23.44 8.11 -7.60
C ASP A 208 -22.54 7.04 -6.96
N PHE A 209 -21.22 7.29 -6.94
CA PHE A 209 -20.27 6.40 -6.28
C PHE A 209 -20.53 6.32 -4.76
N ILE A 210 -20.73 7.44 -4.08
CA ILE A 210 -21.01 7.45 -2.63
C ILE A 210 -22.32 6.72 -2.35
N GLU A 211 -23.41 7.07 -3.05
CA GLU A 211 -24.73 6.48 -2.84
C GLU A 211 -24.74 4.97 -3.01
N LYS A 212 -24.01 4.46 -4.01
CA LYS A 212 -23.85 3.02 -4.26
C LYS A 212 -23.15 2.28 -3.11
N HIS A 213 -22.24 2.92 -2.39
CA HIS A 213 -21.43 2.25 -1.36
C HIS A 213 -21.97 2.43 0.06
N ILE A 214 -22.84 3.41 0.31
CA ILE A 214 -23.52 3.59 1.61
C ILE A 214 -24.83 2.79 1.72
N ASN A 215 -25.46 2.44 0.59
CA ASN A 215 -26.67 1.61 0.51
C ASN A 215 -26.43 0.31 -0.30
N PRO A 216 -25.56 -0.61 0.18
CA PRO A 216 -25.22 -1.84 -0.55
C PRO A 216 -26.36 -2.84 -0.63
#